data_AF-A0A9E2FZY9-F1
#
_entry.id   AF-A0A9E2FZY9-F1
#
_cell.length_a   1.000
_cell.length_b   1.000
_cell.length_c   1.000
_cell.angle_alpha   90.00
_cell.angle_beta   90.00
_cell.angle_gamma   90.00
#
_symmetry.space_group_name_H-M   'P 1'
#
loop_
_entity.id
_entity.type
_entity.pdbx_description
1 polymer ?
#
loop_
_entity_poly.entity_id
_entity_poly.type
_entity_poly.pdbx_seq_one_letter_code
_entity_poly.pdbx_strand_id
1 'polypeptide(L)'
;YQNFTIGWAWADDYGRSDDSEEMFNYLFGYSPLHNIKEGVQYPATLAITADHDDRVVPAHTFKFMAELQSKHKGHNPVLVRIETKAGHGAGKPTSKMIEESADMYSFIMYNLGMKAKF
;
A
#
# COMPACT_ATOMS: atom_id res chain seq x y z
N TYR A 1 -0.25 -12.85 -6.09
CA TYR A 1 -0.97 -12.64 -4.81
C TYR A 1 -1.63 -13.94 -4.36
N GLN A 2 -2.12 -14.75 -5.30
CA GLN A 2 -2.87 -15.98 -5.10
C GLN A 2 -2.17 -17.06 -4.24
N ASN A 3 -0.84 -17.03 -4.16
CA ASN A 3 -0.05 -18.02 -3.40
C ASN A 3 0.14 -17.68 -1.91
N PHE A 4 -0.44 -16.59 -1.41
CA PHE A 4 -0.33 -16.18 0.00
C PHE A 4 -1.68 -16.30 0.71
N THR A 5 -1.70 -16.99 1.84
CA THR A 5 -2.84 -17.12 2.77
C THR A 5 -4.18 -17.39 2.04
N ILE A 6 -5.11 -16.43 2.07
CA ILE A 6 -6.45 -16.51 1.46
C ILE A 6 -6.51 -15.83 0.09
N GLY A 7 -5.39 -15.36 -0.44
CA GLY A 7 -5.33 -14.63 -1.70
C GLY A 7 -5.88 -15.42 -2.89
N TRP A 8 -5.86 -16.75 -2.86
CA TRP A 8 -6.46 -17.60 -3.89
C TRP A 8 -7.98 -17.36 -4.06
N ALA A 9 -8.67 -16.93 -3.00
CA ALA A 9 -10.12 -16.70 -3.02
C ALA A 9 -10.52 -15.44 -3.82
N TRP A 10 -9.57 -14.61 -4.23
CA TRP A 10 -9.82 -13.43 -5.09
C TRP A 10 -9.55 -13.71 -6.57
N ALA A 11 -9.33 -14.98 -6.94
CA ALA A 11 -9.14 -15.37 -8.33
C ALA A 11 -10.39 -15.08 -9.19
N ASP A 12 -11.59 -15.17 -8.61
CA ASP A 12 -12.84 -14.91 -9.35
C ASP A 12 -12.97 -13.43 -9.75
N ASP A 13 -12.47 -12.51 -8.91
CA ASP A 13 -12.47 -11.08 -9.19
C ASP A 13 -11.29 -10.64 -10.07
N TYR A 14 -10.09 -11.12 -9.78
CA TYR A 14 -8.87 -10.61 -10.40
C TYR A 14 -8.34 -11.48 -11.53
N GLY A 15 -8.67 -12.77 -11.56
CA GLY A 15 -7.95 -13.81 -12.30
C GLY A 15 -6.53 -14.04 -11.75
N ARG A 16 -5.89 -15.15 -12.12
CA ARG A 16 -4.57 -15.52 -11.63
C ARG A 16 -3.49 -15.33 -12.69
N SER A 17 -2.28 -15.02 -12.23
CA SER A 17 -1.13 -14.87 -13.12
C SER A 17 -0.67 -16.19 -13.74
N ASP A 18 -1.21 -17.32 -13.30
CA ASP A 18 -0.97 -18.66 -13.82
C ASP A 18 -2.17 -19.25 -14.59
N ASP A 19 -3.22 -18.45 -14.84
CA ASP A 19 -4.39 -18.92 -15.63
C ASP A 19 -4.06 -19.02 -17.13
N SER A 20 -3.39 -18.00 -17.68
CA SER A 20 -2.94 -17.98 -19.08
C SER A 20 -1.89 -16.89 -19.30
N GLU A 21 -1.18 -16.92 -20.43
CA GLU A 21 -0.27 -15.84 -20.83
C GLU A 21 -1.01 -14.51 -21.01
N GLU A 22 -2.23 -14.55 -21.57
CA GLU A 22 -3.10 -13.38 -21.69
C GLU A 22 -3.42 -12.78 -20.33
N MET A 23 -3.81 -13.62 -19.36
CA MET A 23 -4.16 -13.17 -18.02
C MET A 23 -2.94 -12.64 -17.26
N PHE A 24 -1.78 -13.30 -17.40
CA PHE A 24 -0.52 -12.81 -16.86
C PHE A 24 -0.21 -11.41 -17.37
N ASN A 25 -0.24 -11.21 -18.69
CA ASN A 25 0.07 -9.92 -19.31
C ASN A 25 -0.95 -8.84 -18.91
N TYR A 26 -2.22 -9.19 -18.78
CA TYR A 26 -3.26 -8.28 -18.31
C TYR A 26 -2.97 -7.80 -16.87
N LEU A 27 -2.76 -8.75 -15.95
CA LEU A 27 -2.42 -8.45 -14.55
C LEU A 27 -1.13 -7.64 -14.43
N PHE A 28 -0.08 -8.05 -15.15
CA PHE A 28 1.21 -7.37 -15.15
C PHE A 28 1.09 -5.94 -15.68
N GLY A 29 0.25 -5.73 -16.69
CA GLY A 29 0.01 -4.43 -17.32
C GLY A 29 -0.53 -3.35 -16.39
N TYR A 30 -1.32 -3.72 -15.36
CA TYR A 30 -1.83 -2.74 -14.39
C TYR A 30 -1.26 -2.89 -12.97
N SER A 31 -0.55 -3.99 -12.68
CA SER A 31 -0.03 -4.26 -11.34
C SER A 31 0.83 -3.10 -10.81
N PRO A 32 0.44 -2.46 -9.68
CA PRO A 32 1.12 -1.25 -9.20
C PRO A 32 2.62 -1.42 -8.97
N LEU A 33 3.03 -2.55 -8.38
CA LEU A 33 4.44 -2.86 -8.12
C LEU A 33 5.27 -2.85 -9.42
N HIS A 34 4.73 -3.42 -10.50
CA HIS A 34 5.46 -3.59 -11.75
C HIS A 34 5.41 -2.35 -12.65
N ASN A 35 4.52 -1.40 -12.35
CA ASN A 35 4.33 -0.18 -13.13
C ASN A 35 4.98 1.07 -12.52
N ILE A 36 5.80 0.91 -11.48
CA ILE A 36 6.65 1.98 -10.98
C ILE A 36 7.81 2.22 -11.97
N LYS A 37 7.88 3.46 -12.46
CA LYS A 37 8.84 3.94 -13.46
C LYS A 37 9.93 4.77 -12.81
N GLU A 38 11.16 4.54 -13.26
CA GLU A 38 12.34 5.28 -12.83
C GLU A 38 12.23 6.78 -13.16
N GLY A 39 12.70 7.62 -12.26
CA GLY A 39 12.82 9.07 -12.49
C GLY A 39 11.50 9.85 -12.45
N VAL A 40 10.37 9.20 -12.16
CA VAL A 40 9.06 9.86 -12.07
C VAL A 40 8.89 10.57 -10.73
N GLN A 41 8.37 11.80 -10.78
CA GLN A 41 7.98 12.54 -9.59
C GLN A 41 6.60 12.10 -9.10
N TYR A 42 6.58 11.01 -8.34
CA TYR A 42 5.37 10.53 -7.67
C TYR A 42 4.86 11.52 -6.60
N PRO A 43 3.56 11.54 -6.31
CA PRO A 43 3.00 12.38 -5.25
C PRO A 43 3.47 11.94 -3.86
N ALA A 44 3.32 12.81 -2.88
CA ALA A 44 3.51 12.46 -1.48
C ALA A 44 2.66 11.23 -1.14
N THR A 45 3.31 10.15 -0.71
CA THR A 45 2.70 8.85 -0.51
C THR A 45 2.95 8.37 0.92
N LEU A 46 1.87 8.01 1.62
CA LEU A 46 1.90 7.30 2.89
C LEU A 46 1.16 5.97 2.71
N ALA A 47 1.89 4.86 2.63
CA ALA A 47 1.29 3.53 2.63
C ALA A 47 1.13 3.02 4.07
N ILE A 48 -0.01 2.41 4.37
CA ILE A 48 -0.32 1.90 5.71
C ILE A 48 -0.55 0.39 5.61
N THR A 49 0.07 -0.38 6.50
CA THR A 49 -0.10 -1.83 6.61
C THR A 49 0.06 -2.26 8.06
N ALA A 50 -0.08 -3.56 8.37
CA ALA A 50 0.05 -4.09 9.72
C ALA A 50 0.89 -5.37 9.74
N ASP A 51 1.65 -5.57 10.83
CA ASP A 51 2.61 -6.66 10.97
C ASP A 51 1.98 -8.06 11.04
N HIS A 52 0.71 -8.17 11.46
CA HIS A 52 -0.05 -9.42 11.55
C HIS A 52 -1.24 -9.46 10.58
N ASP A 53 -1.21 -8.70 9.48
CA ASP A 53 -2.21 -8.86 8.41
C ASP A 53 -1.96 -10.16 7.64
N ASP A 54 -2.73 -11.19 7.98
CA ASP A 54 -2.73 -12.49 7.30
C ASP A 54 -3.79 -12.55 6.18
N ARG A 55 -4.63 -11.52 6.03
CA ARG A 55 -5.61 -11.45 4.93
C ARG A 55 -4.96 -10.89 3.68
N VAL A 56 -4.32 -9.73 3.77
CA VAL A 56 -3.51 -9.13 2.70
C VAL A 56 -2.10 -8.95 3.25
N VAL A 57 -1.22 -9.90 2.94
CA VAL A 57 0.12 -9.93 3.55
C VAL A 57 0.88 -8.60 3.37
N PRO A 58 1.56 -8.09 4.41
CA PRO A 58 2.19 -6.76 4.38
C PRO A 58 3.34 -6.66 3.37
N ALA A 59 3.85 -7.80 2.90
CA ALA A 59 4.84 -7.87 1.82
C ALA A 59 4.39 -7.18 0.52
N HIS A 60 3.09 -7.03 0.27
CA HIS A 60 2.57 -6.21 -0.82
C HIS A 60 3.02 -4.75 -0.68
N THR A 61 2.76 -4.16 0.48
CA THR A 61 3.16 -2.79 0.82
C THR A 61 4.67 -2.66 0.87
N PHE A 62 5.40 -3.61 1.47
CA PHE A 62 6.85 -3.53 1.60
C PHE A 62 7.56 -3.46 0.24
N LYS A 63 7.20 -4.36 -0.69
CA LYS A 63 7.80 -4.36 -2.03
C LYS A 63 7.44 -3.12 -2.82
N PHE A 64 6.17 -2.71 -2.77
CA PHE A 64 5.71 -1.50 -3.46
C PHE A 64 6.46 -0.26 -2.97
N MET A 65 6.59 -0.10 -1.65
CA MET A 65 7.26 1.06 -1.07
C MET A 65 8.77 1.05 -1.30
N ALA A 66 9.43 -0.12 -1.23
CA ALA A 66 10.85 -0.23 -1.55
C ALA A 66 11.12 0.16 -3.01
N GLU A 67 10.32 -0.37 -3.95
CA GLU A 67 10.43 -0.03 -5.37
C GLU A 67 10.15 1.45 -5.62
N LEU A 68 9.10 1.99 -4.99
CA LEU A 68 8.70 3.39 -5.13
C LEU A 68 9.78 4.32 -4.58
N GLN A 69 10.34 4.05 -3.40
CA GLN A 69 11.43 4.83 -2.82
C GLN A 69 12.70 4.78 -3.69
N SER A 70 13.00 3.63 -4.30
CA SER A 70 14.17 3.47 -5.16
C SER A 70 14.04 4.25 -6.47
N LYS A 71 12.85 4.30 -7.06
CA LYS A 71 12.61 4.84 -8.41
C LYS A 71 12.06 6.27 -8.41
N HIS A 72 11.50 6.73 -7.28
CA HIS A 72 10.96 8.07 -7.14
C HIS A 72 12.04 9.13 -7.30
N LYS A 73 11.71 10.18 -8.05
CA LYS A 73 12.52 11.39 -8.15
C LYS A 73 11.77 12.57 -7.53
N GLY A 74 12.48 13.47 -6.87
CA GLY A 74 11.89 14.69 -6.30
C GLY A 74 11.96 14.71 -4.78
N HIS A 75 11.18 15.61 -4.18
CA HIS A 75 11.22 15.89 -2.74
C HIS A 75 9.94 15.45 -2.01
N ASN A 76 8.97 14.88 -2.73
CA ASN A 76 7.74 14.40 -2.11
C ASN A 76 8.06 13.22 -1.20
N PRO A 77 7.54 13.18 0.04
CA PRO A 77 7.82 12.08 0.95
C PRO A 77 7.14 10.80 0.46
N VAL A 78 7.87 9.69 0.54
CA VAL A 78 7.40 8.34 0.22
C VAL A 78 7.62 7.47 1.45
N LEU A 79 6.58 7.32 2.27
CA LEU A 79 6.65 6.76 3.62
C LEU A 79 5.75 5.53 3.77
N VAL A 80 6.14 4.65 4.69
CA VAL A 80 5.34 3.49 5.10
C VAL A 80 5.11 3.53 6.60
N ARG A 81 3.86 3.36 7.04
CA ARG A 81 3.46 3.18 8.43
C ARG A 81 3.07 1.72 8.63
N ILE A 82 3.79 1.03 9.50
CA ILE A 82 3.55 -0.38 9.82
C ILE A 82 2.97 -0.43 11.23
N GLU A 83 1.68 -0.72 11.32
CA GLU A 83 1.01 -0.89 12.60
C GLU A 83 1.48 -2.19 13.26
N THR A 84 1.89 -2.10 14.53
CA THR A 84 2.35 -3.26 15.29
C THR A 84 1.22 -3.85 16.13
N LYS A 85 1.21 -5.17 16.31
CA LYS A 85 0.15 -5.89 17.03
C LYS A 85 -1.24 -5.59 16.45
N ALA A 86 -1.34 -5.52 15.13
CA ALA A 86 -2.60 -5.34 14.42
C ALA A 86 -2.63 -6.24 13.19
N GLY A 87 -3.84 -6.67 12.81
CA GLY A 87 -4.10 -7.39 11.57
C GLY A 87 -4.74 -6.48 10.52
N HIS A 88 -5.57 -7.06 9.66
CA HIS A 88 -6.17 -6.36 8.53
C HIS A 88 -7.03 -5.14 8.89
N GLY A 89 -7.62 -5.11 10.08
CA GLY A 89 -8.37 -3.95 10.56
C GLY A 89 -9.45 -4.27 11.60
N ALA A 90 -10.08 -5.44 11.51
CA ALA A 90 -11.08 -5.88 12.48
C ALA A 90 -10.43 -6.02 13.88
N GLY A 91 -11.10 -5.51 14.91
CA GLY A 91 -10.62 -5.58 16.29
C GLY A 91 -9.47 -4.62 16.63
N LYS A 92 -9.13 -3.66 15.74
CA LYS A 92 -8.14 -2.62 16.05
C LYS A 92 -8.63 -1.77 17.24
N PRO A 93 -7.83 -1.61 18.32
CA PRO A 93 -8.19 -0.76 19.44
C PRO A 93 -8.45 0.69 19.03
N THR A 94 -9.40 1.35 19.69
CA THR A 94 -9.75 2.76 19.40
C THR A 94 -8.55 3.70 19.49
N SER A 95 -7.62 3.47 20.42
CA SER A 95 -6.38 4.24 20.50
C SER A 95 -5.56 4.19 19.21
N LYS A 96 -5.35 3.00 18.65
CA LYS A 96 -4.64 2.82 17.36
C LYS A 96 -5.39 3.44 16.19
N MET A 97 -6.73 3.40 16.19
CA MET A 97 -7.54 4.08 15.17
C MET A 97 -7.39 5.61 15.22
N ILE A 98 -7.31 6.18 16.43
CA ILE A 98 -7.08 7.62 16.63
C ILE A 98 -5.68 7.99 16.14
N GLU A 99 -4.65 7.23 16.53
CA GLU A 99 -3.26 7.45 16.10
C GLU A 99 -3.11 7.38 14.57
N GLU A 100 -3.66 6.34 13.95
CA GLU A 100 -3.64 6.18 12.48
C GLU A 100 -4.34 7.33 11.76
N SER A 101 -5.49 7.78 12.29
CA SER A 101 -6.21 8.92 11.74
C SER A 101 -5.41 10.21 11.90
N ALA A 102 -4.81 10.43 13.07
CA ALA A 102 -3.98 11.61 13.34
C ALA A 102 -2.77 11.67 12.40
N ASP A 103 -2.07 10.55 12.19
CA ASP A 103 -0.95 10.45 11.25
C ASP A 103 -1.40 10.72 9.81
N MET A 104 -2.50 10.09 9.38
CA MET A 104 -3.03 10.25 8.02
C MET A 104 -3.45 11.70 7.72
N TYR A 105 -4.24 12.30 8.61
CA TYR A 105 -4.68 13.69 8.41
C TYR A 105 -3.52 14.67 8.53
N SER A 106 -2.57 14.44 9.44
CA SER A 106 -1.36 15.27 9.54
C SER A 106 -0.52 15.19 8.27
N PHE A 107 -0.32 13.99 7.71
CA PHE A 107 0.39 13.79 6.45
C PHE A 107 -0.30 14.52 5.29
N ILE A 108 -1.62 14.37 5.16
CA ILE A 108 -2.41 15.05 4.12
C ILE A 108 -2.30 16.56 4.27
N MET A 109 -2.60 17.09 5.46
CA MET A 109 -2.60 18.53 5.70
C MET A 109 -1.22 19.15 5.48
N TYR A 110 -0.17 18.49 5.94
CA TYR A 110 1.20 18.96 5.78
C TYR A 110 1.60 19.02 4.30
N ASN A 111 1.41 17.92 3.55
CA ASN A 111 1.84 17.85 2.15
C ASN A 111 0.98 18.68 1.19
N LEU A 112 -0.27 19.00 1.57
CA LEU A 112 -1.14 19.90 0.82
C LEU A 112 -1.02 21.37 1.27
N GLY A 113 -0.14 21.67 2.24
CA GLY A 113 0.04 23.03 2.76
C GLY A 113 -1.20 23.60 3.46
N MET A 114 -2.06 22.73 4.01
CA MET A 114 -3.28 23.14 4.68
C MET A 114 -2.96 23.85 5.99
N LYS A 115 -3.55 25.02 6.19
CA LYS A 115 -3.49 25.76 7.45
C LYS A 115 -4.82 25.62 8.16
N ALA A 116 -4.90 24.68 9.09
CA ALA A 116 -6.09 24.50 9.89
C ALA A 116 -6.38 25.78 10.70
N LYS A 117 -7.64 26.21 10.68
CA LYS A 117 -8.16 27.23 11.57
C LYS A 117 -9.06 26.50 12.54
N PHE A 118 -8.65 26.49 13.81
CA PHE A 118 -9.40 25.92 14.91
C PHE A 118 -10.02 27.05 15.73
#